data_AF-A0A2W0ELF1-F1
#
_entry.id   AF-A0A2W0ELF1-F1
#
_cell.length_a   1.000
_cell.length_b   1.000
_cell.length_c   1.000
_cell.angle_alpha   90.00
_cell.angle_beta   90.00
_cell.angle_gamma   90.00
#
_symmetry.space_group_name_H-M   'P 1'
#
loop_
_entity.id
_entity.type
_entity.pdbx_description
1 polymer ?
#
loop_
_entity_poly.entity_id
_entity_poly.type
_entity_poly.pdbx_seq_one_letter_code
_entity_poly.pdbx_strand_id
1 'polypeptide(L)'
;MSLSRVSVTAVRNLHPVTFSPSPRINILYGANGSGKTSVLEAIHLLGLARSFRSTRLLPVIQYEQLACTVFGQVELAEGGHSALGISRDRQGEFQIRIDGQNARSAAQLAEILPLQLINPDSFRLLEGAPKIRRQFLDWGVFHVE
;
A
#
# COMPACT_ATOMS: atom_id res chain seq x y z
N MET A 1 7.09 -6.95 -13.30
CA MET A 1 7.26 -5.98 -12.21
C MET A 1 7.13 -6.71 -10.88
N SER A 2 8.07 -6.50 -9.96
CA SER A 2 8.14 -7.20 -8.67
C SER A 2 8.62 -6.24 -7.59
N LEU A 3 8.07 -6.34 -6.40
CA LEU A 3 8.58 -5.63 -5.23
C LEU A 3 9.81 -6.38 -4.70
N SER A 4 11.00 -5.81 -4.83
CA SER A 4 12.28 -6.46 -4.48
C SER A 4 12.77 -6.12 -3.06
N ARG A 5 12.28 -5.01 -2.51
CA ARG A 5 12.56 -4.60 -1.13
C ARG A 5 11.42 -3.77 -0.57
N VAL A 6 11.13 -3.95 0.72
CA VAL A 6 10.16 -3.15 1.48
C VAL A 6 10.74 -2.81 2.83
N SER A 7 10.64 -1.54 3.22
CA SER A 7 10.95 -1.06 4.56
C SER A 7 9.72 -0.35 5.13
N VAL A 8 9.31 -0.75 6.33
CA VAL A 8 8.09 -0.26 6.98
C VAL A 8 8.45 0.27 8.36
N THR A 9 7.98 1.47 8.67
CA THR A 9 8.14 2.10 9.99
C THR A 9 6.79 2.64 10.47
N ALA A 10 6.45 2.32 11.71
CA ALA A 10 5.28 2.86 12.42
C ALA A 10 3.93 2.64 11.72
N VAL A 11 3.77 1.58 10.93
CA VAL A 11 2.48 1.17 10.37
C VAL A 11 1.81 0.17 11.32
N ARG A 12 0.66 0.54 11.89
CA ARG A 12 -0.13 -0.28 12.80
C ARG A 12 0.71 -0.81 13.98
N ASN A 13 0.84 -2.12 14.09
CA ASN A 13 1.57 -2.83 15.11
C ASN A 13 2.95 -3.32 14.62
N LEU A 14 3.40 -2.87 13.44
CA LEU A 14 4.70 -3.26 12.91
C LEU A 14 5.79 -2.43 13.58
N HIS A 15 6.71 -3.11 14.26
CA HIS A 15 8.03 -2.55 14.54
C HIS A 15 8.77 -2.29 13.23
N PRO A 16 9.78 -1.40 13.22
CA PRO A 16 10.61 -1.15 12.04
C PRO A 16 11.10 -2.48 11.45
N VAL A 17 10.70 -2.74 10.20
CA VAL A 17 10.98 -4.01 9.53
C VAL A 17 11.38 -3.73 8.09
N THR A 18 12.41 -4.44 7.63
CA THR A 18 12.83 -4.44 6.22
C THR A 18 12.93 -5.87 5.75
N PHE A 19 12.39 -6.15 4.57
CA PHE A 19 12.45 -7.47 3.96
C PHE A 19 12.52 -7.37 2.43
N SER A 20 13.06 -8.43 1.83
CA SER A 20 13.11 -8.61 0.38
C SER A 20 12.15 -9.74 0.01
N PRO A 21 10.99 -9.43 -0.59
CA PRO A 21 10.07 -10.47 -1.04
C PRO A 21 10.70 -11.29 -2.16
N SER A 22 10.32 -12.55 -2.23
CA SER A 22 10.54 -13.37 -3.43
C SER A 22 9.81 -12.75 -4.63
N PRO A 23 10.35 -12.83 -5.85
CA PRO A 23 9.66 -12.35 -7.06
C PRO A 23 8.44 -13.22 -7.42
N ARG A 24 8.21 -14.34 -6.71
CA ARG A 24 7.07 -15.23 -6.91
C ARG A 24 6.09 -15.12 -5.74
N ILE A 25 5.77 -16.25 -5.12
CA ILE A 25 4.79 -16.34 -4.04
C ILE A 25 5.48 -16.06 -2.71
N ASN A 26 4.87 -15.18 -1.92
CA ASN A 26 5.30 -14.84 -0.58
C ASN A 26 4.21 -15.28 0.40
N ILE A 27 4.57 -16.13 1.37
CA ILE A 27 3.63 -16.64 2.38
C ILE A 27 3.93 -15.94 3.71
N LEU A 28 2.99 -15.11 4.17
CA LEU A 28 3.03 -14.50 5.50
C LEU A 28 2.18 -15.34 6.45
N TYR A 29 2.82 -15.97 7.44
CA TYR A 29 2.16 -16.83 8.43
C TYR A 29 2.52 -16.41 9.87
N GLY A 30 1.77 -16.92 10.85
CA GLY A 30 1.95 -16.61 12.26
C GLY A 30 0.61 -16.39 12.99
N ALA A 31 0.68 -16.14 14.30
CA ALA A 31 -0.49 -15.97 15.16
C ALA A 31 -1.40 -14.80 14.73
N ASN A 32 -2.69 -14.86 15.07
CA ASN A 32 -3.60 -13.73 14.86
C ASN A 32 -3.11 -12.49 15.62
N GLY A 33 -3.22 -11.32 15.00
CA GLY A 33 -2.67 -10.08 15.55
C GLY A 33 -1.16 -9.88 15.35
N SER A 34 -0.43 -10.83 14.75
CA SER A 34 1.03 -10.70 14.55
C SER A 34 1.47 -9.66 13.51
N GLY A 35 0.54 -8.97 12.84
CA GLY A 35 0.84 -7.92 11.85
C GLY A 35 0.86 -8.37 10.39
N LYS A 36 0.51 -9.62 10.06
CA LYS A 36 0.43 -10.12 8.65
C LYS A 36 -0.37 -9.18 7.74
N THR A 37 -1.59 -8.83 8.13
CA THR A 37 -2.44 -7.89 7.37
C THR A 37 -1.87 -6.47 7.38
N SER A 38 -1.15 -6.08 8.43
CA SER A 38 -0.47 -4.78 8.50
C SER A 38 0.67 -4.67 7.49
N VAL A 39 1.38 -5.77 7.20
CA VAL A 39 2.39 -5.83 6.13
C VAL A 39 1.73 -5.62 4.77
N LEU A 40 0.62 -6.32 4.50
CA LEU A 40 -0.15 -6.11 3.27
C LEU A 40 -0.70 -4.67 3.17
N GLU A 41 -1.12 -4.09 4.29
CA GLU A 41 -1.58 -2.70 4.36
C GLU A 41 -0.45 -1.71 4.08
N ALA A 42 0.77 -1.97 4.55
CA ALA A 42 1.95 -1.17 4.22
C ALA A 42 2.27 -1.20 2.72
N ILE A 43 2.23 -2.38 2.09
CA ILE A 43 2.43 -2.51 0.63
C ILE A 43 1.32 -1.78 -0.14
N HIS A 44 0.07 -1.90 0.31
CA HIS A 44 -1.05 -1.19 -0.31
C HIS A 44 -0.93 0.33 -0.16
N LEU A 45 -0.44 0.82 0.98
CA LEU A 45 -0.11 2.24 1.14
C LEU A 45 0.96 2.68 0.13
N LEU A 46 2.00 1.86 -0.08
CA LEU A 46 3.07 2.17 -1.02
C LEU A 46 2.58 2.30 -2.47
N GLY A 47 1.62 1.46 -2.91
CA GLY A 47 1.11 1.51 -4.28
C GLY A 47 -0.09 2.44 -4.51
N LEU A 48 -0.94 2.65 -3.50
CA LEU A 48 -2.24 3.34 -3.68
C LEU A 48 -2.45 4.52 -2.73
N ALA A 49 -1.47 4.82 -1.89
CA ALA A 49 -1.47 5.96 -0.99
C ALA A 49 -2.62 6.00 0.03
N ARG A 50 -3.27 4.86 0.26
CA ARG A 50 -4.42 4.73 1.16
C ARG A 50 -4.45 3.36 1.81
N SER A 51 -5.13 3.26 2.95
CA SER A 51 -5.42 1.98 3.58
C SER A 51 -6.62 1.31 2.90
N PHE A 52 -6.55 -0.01 2.71
CA PHE A 52 -7.73 -0.79 2.31
C PHE A 52 -8.67 -1.14 3.46
N ARG A 53 -8.25 -0.96 4.71
CA ARG A 53 -9.03 -1.29 5.92
C ARG A 53 -9.80 -0.11 6.47
N SER A 54 -9.29 1.09 6.27
CA SER A 54 -9.81 2.30 6.91
C SER A 54 -9.77 3.48 5.96
N THR A 55 -10.90 4.18 5.83
CA THR A 55 -10.95 5.50 5.20
C THR A 55 -10.36 6.58 6.10
N ARG A 56 -10.27 6.33 7.42
CA ARG A 56 -9.63 7.23 8.39
C ARG A 56 -8.13 6.97 8.42
N LEU A 57 -7.35 8.06 8.45
CA LEU A 57 -5.89 8.05 8.36
C LEU A 57 -5.21 7.69 9.69
N LEU A 58 -5.70 8.26 10.80
CA LEU A 58 -5.13 8.07 12.15
C LEU A 58 -4.90 6.61 12.58
N PRO A 59 -5.80 5.65 12.31
CA PRO A 59 -5.62 4.27 12.74
C PRO A 59 -4.44 3.55 12.09
N VAL A 60 -3.92 4.04 10.96
CA VAL A 60 -2.81 3.42 10.23
C VAL A 60 -1.47 3.68 10.92
N ILE A 61 -1.33 4.84 11.56
CA ILE A 61 -0.10 5.22 12.27
C ILE A 61 -0.06 4.48 13.60
N GLN A 62 1.10 3.89 13.92
CA GLN A 62 1.35 3.21 15.18
C GLN A 62 1.05 4.13 16.37
N TYR A 63 0.58 3.53 17.46
CA TYR A 63 0.31 4.25 18.69
C TYR A 63 1.55 5.04 19.15
N GLU A 64 1.33 6.27 19.63
CA GLU A 64 2.37 7.24 20.05
C GLU A 64 3.36 7.70 18.97
N GLN A 65 3.25 7.23 17.72
CA GLN A 65 4.08 7.72 16.61
C GLN A 65 3.43 8.90 15.90
N LEU A 66 4.22 9.88 15.48
CA LEU A 66 3.73 11.10 14.79
C LEU A 66 3.40 10.85 13.32
N ALA A 67 4.07 9.89 12.70
CA ALA A 67 3.92 9.55 11.30
C ALA A 67 4.23 8.06 11.06
N CYS A 68 3.81 7.54 9.91
CA CYS A 68 4.25 6.26 9.39
C CYS A 68 4.86 6.41 8.01
N THR A 69 5.81 5.53 7.70
CA THR A 69 6.56 5.59 6.44
C THR A 69 6.73 4.20 5.87
N VAL A 70 6.52 4.08 4.56
CA VAL A 70 6.82 2.87 3.80
C VAL A 70 7.72 3.25 2.63
N PHE A 71 8.78 2.49 2.46
CA PHE A 71 9.65 2.56 1.28
C PHE A 71 9.65 1.21 0.59
N GLY A 72 9.81 1.21 -0.73
CA GLY A 72 10.05 -0.01 -1.47
C GLY A 72 10.82 0.21 -2.75
N GLN A 73 11.39 -0.87 -3.26
CA GLN A 73 12.03 -0.92 -4.56
C GLN A 73 11.24 -1.86 -5.46
N VAL A 74 10.90 -1.38 -6.65
CA VAL A 74 10.12 -2.12 -7.65
C VAL A 74 11.02 -2.39 -8.85
N GLU A 75 11.15 -3.66 -9.22
CA GLU A 75 11.73 -4.07 -10.50
C GLU A 75 10.77 -3.73 -11.64
N LEU A 76 11.26 -2.98 -12.63
CA LEU A 76 10.49 -2.56 -13.79
C LEU A 76 10.53 -3.64 -14.89
N ALA A 77 9.50 -3.67 -15.75
CA ALA A 77 9.42 -4.67 -16.82
C ALA A 77 10.55 -4.53 -17.86
N GLU A 78 11.00 -3.30 -18.11
CA GLU A 78 12.04 -2.97 -19.08
C GLU A 78 13.47 -3.12 -18.51
N GLY A 79 13.58 -3.56 -17.25
CA GLY A 79 14.83 -3.63 -16.50
C GLY A 79 15.03 -2.40 -15.59
N GLY A 80 15.93 -2.56 -14.61
CA GLY A 80 16.18 -1.55 -13.59
C GLY A 80 15.17 -1.57 -12.43
N HIS A 81 15.25 -0.55 -11.58
CA HIS A 81 14.42 -0.41 -10.39
C HIS A 81 13.91 1.02 -10.25
N SER A 82 12.69 1.16 -9.72
CA SER A 82 12.18 2.44 -9.21
C SER A 82 12.02 2.38 -7.69
N ALA A 83 12.45 3.44 -7.01
CA ALA A 83 12.34 3.61 -5.57
C ALA A 83 11.06 4.39 -5.24
N LEU A 84 10.16 3.74 -4.52
CA LEU A 84 8.91 4.32 -4.04
C LEU A 84 8.99 4.64 -2.56
N GLY A 85 8.42 5.76 -2.15
CA GLY A 85 8.35 6.19 -0.77
C GLY A 85 7.02 6.87 -0.47
N ILE A 86 6.46 6.55 0.68
CA ILE A 86 5.25 7.18 1.16
C ILE A 86 5.34 7.45 2.65
N SER A 87 5.02 8.68 3.04
CA SER A 87 4.88 9.10 4.43
C SER A 87 3.47 9.65 4.66
N ARG A 88 2.97 9.43 5.87
CA ARG A 88 1.67 9.91 6.36
C ARG A 88 1.85 10.38 7.78
N ASP A 89 1.42 11.60 8.07
CA ASP A 89 1.40 12.12 9.44
C ASP A 89 -0.01 12.14 10.04
N ARG A 90 -0.09 12.46 11.34
CA ARG A 90 -1.36 12.55 12.06
C ARG A 90 -2.22 13.76 11.66
N GLN A 91 -1.65 14.75 10.99
CA GLN A 91 -2.38 15.92 10.49
C GLN A 91 -3.13 15.58 9.20
N GLY A 92 -2.84 14.41 8.62
CA GLY A 92 -3.46 13.91 7.39
C GLY A 92 -2.67 14.31 6.14
N GLU A 93 -1.58 15.04 6.32
CA GLU A 93 -0.65 15.41 5.27
C GLU A 93 0.12 14.18 4.82
N PHE A 94 0.47 14.22 3.54
CA PHE A 94 1.09 13.09 2.95
C PHE A 94 2.10 13.40 1.87
N GLN A 95 3.19 12.65 1.92
CA GLN A 95 4.31 12.85 1.02
C GLN A 95 4.56 11.56 0.25
N ILE A 96 4.68 11.72 -1.07
CA ILE A 96 5.03 10.63 -1.97
C ILE A 96 6.38 10.99 -2.60
N ARG A 97 7.28 10.02 -2.66
CA ARG A 97 8.53 10.12 -3.40
C ARG A 97 8.67 8.98 -4.39
N ILE A 98 9.09 9.31 -5.60
CA ILE A 98 9.43 8.38 -6.67
C ILE A 98 10.85 8.76 -7.12
N ASP A 99 11.78 7.82 -7.02
CA ASP A 99 13.19 8.00 -7.42
C ASP A 99 13.83 9.27 -6.81
N GLY A 100 13.50 9.52 -5.53
CA GLY A 100 14.00 10.65 -4.75
C GLY A 100 13.28 11.98 -4.99
N GLN A 101 12.38 12.06 -5.97
CA GLN A 101 11.62 13.26 -6.30
C GLN A 101 10.22 13.23 -5.68
N ASN A 102 9.68 14.39 -5.32
CA ASN A 102 8.30 14.47 -4.82
C ASN A 102 7.32 14.21 -5.97
N ALA A 103 6.44 13.23 -5.81
CA ALA A 103 5.40 12.91 -6.78
C ALA A 103 4.15 13.77 -6.54
N ARG A 104 3.39 14.03 -7.60
CA ARG A 104 2.21 14.93 -7.55
C ARG A 104 0.92 14.21 -7.17
N SER A 105 0.83 12.90 -7.38
CA SER A 105 -0.41 12.15 -7.17
C SER A 105 -0.15 10.70 -6.79
N ALA A 106 -1.17 10.07 -6.20
CA ALA A 106 -1.20 8.63 -5.95
C ALA A 106 -1.33 7.80 -7.24
N ALA A 107 -1.77 8.39 -8.35
CA ALA A 107 -1.89 7.69 -9.63
C ALA A 107 -0.51 7.24 -10.15
N GLN A 108 0.51 8.09 -10.00
CA GLN A 108 1.89 7.75 -10.38
C GLN A 108 2.44 6.55 -9.59
N LEU A 109 2.03 6.37 -8.31
CA LEU A 109 2.39 5.17 -7.55
C LEU A 109 1.71 3.92 -8.13
N ALA A 110 0.45 4.04 -8.54
CA ALA A 110 -0.32 2.92 -9.04
C ALA A 110 0.13 2.47 -10.44
N GLU A 111 0.67 3.38 -11.26
CA GLU A 111 1.30 3.05 -12.54
C GLU A 111 2.56 2.21 -12.33
N ILE A 112 3.39 2.54 -11.33
CA ILE A 112 4.66 1.83 -11.07
C ILE A 112 4.44 0.54 -10.28
N LEU A 113 3.55 0.57 -9.29
CA LEU A 113 3.20 -0.56 -8.45
C LEU A 113 1.68 -0.81 -8.51
N PRO A 114 1.18 -1.39 -9.61
CA PRO A 114 -0.21 -1.79 -9.70
C PRO A 114 -0.49 -2.93 -8.72
N LEU A 115 -1.53 -2.77 -7.89
CA LEU A 115 -1.88 -3.73 -6.85
C LEU A 115 -3.34 -4.15 -6.97
N GLN A 116 -3.57 -5.46 -6.99
CA GLN A 116 -4.90 -6.04 -6.82
C GLN A 116 -5.04 -6.55 -5.39
N LEU A 117 -5.98 -5.98 -4.65
CA LEU A 117 -6.37 -6.50 -3.34
C LEU A 117 -7.45 -7.57 -3.50
N ILE A 118 -7.24 -8.70 -2.83
CA ILE A 118 -8.26 -9.74 -2.65
C ILE A 118 -8.47 -9.90 -1.15
N ASN A 119 -9.69 -9.68 -0.69
CA ASN A 119 -10.03 -9.76 0.73
C ASN A 119 -11.40 -10.44 0.93
N PRO A 120 -11.74 -10.85 2.16
CA PRO A 120 -13.04 -11.46 2.44
C PRO A 120 -14.23 -10.56 2.12
N ASP A 121 -14.05 -9.23 2.15
CA ASP A 121 -15.10 -8.27 1.78
C ASP A 121 -15.39 -8.22 0.27
N SER A 122 -14.63 -8.93 -0.57
CA SER A 122 -14.85 -8.97 -2.02
C SER A 122 -16.23 -9.56 -2.39
N PHE A 123 -16.84 -10.36 -1.50
CA PHE A 123 -18.23 -10.82 -1.64
C PHE A 123 -19.25 -9.67 -1.64
N ARG A 124 -18.94 -8.50 -1.05
CA ARG A 124 -19.81 -7.32 -1.08
C ARG A 124 -19.99 -6.75 -2.48
N LEU A 125 -19.15 -7.10 -3.45
CA LEU A 125 -19.38 -6.72 -4.84
C LEU A 125 -20.63 -7.42 -5.41
N LEU A 126 -20.89 -8.64 -4.97
CA LEU A 126 -22.03 -9.46 -5.40
C LEU A 126 -23.32 -9.00 -4.71
N GLU A 127 -23.32 -8.93 -3.39
CA GLU A 127 -24.55 -8.75 -2.59
C GLU A 127 -24.74 -7.31 -2.08
N GLY A 128 -23.72 -6.47 -2.20
CA GLY A 128 -23.73 -5.12 -1.65
C GLY A 128 -24.47 -4.09 -2.51
N ALA A 129 -24.62 -2.90 -1.94
CA ALA A 129 -25.27 -1.77 -2.59
C ALA A 129 -24.51 -1.34 -3.88
N PRO A 130 -25.20 -0.75 -4.88
CA PRO A 130 -24.61 -0.32 -6.14
C PRO A 130 -23.38 0.60 -6.00
N LYS A 131 -23.31 1.38 -4.92
CA LYS A 131 -22.17 2.26 -4.62
C LYS A 131 -20.84 1.50 -4.57
N ILE A 132 -20.84 0.27 -4.02
CA ILE A 132 -19.63 -0.54 -3.87
C ILE A 132 -19.11 -0.97 -5.25
N ARG A 133 -20.01 -1.41 -6.14
CA ARG A 133 -19.65 -1.78 -7.52
C ARG A 133 -19.13 -0.59 -8.34
N ARG A 134 -19.78 0.58 -8.22
CA ARG A 134 -19.29 1.82 -8.88
C ARG A 134 -17.89 2.18 -8.41
N GLN A 135 -17.67 2.24 -7.09
CA GLN A 135 -16.34 2.51 -6.55
C GLN A 135 -15.30 1.50 -7.05
N PHE A 136 -15.64 0.21 -7.11
CA PHE A 136 -14.73 -0.80 -7.65
C PHE A 136 -14.37 -0.55 -9.12
N LEU A 137 -15.37 -0.25 -9.97
CA LEU A 137 -15.16 0.05 -11.39
C LEU A 137 -14.39 1.35 -11.59
N ASP A 138 -14.75 2.43 -10.90
CA ASP A 138 -14.05 3.72 -10.94
C ASP A 138 -12.56 3.52 -10.59
N TRP A 139 -12.27 2.68 -9.59
CA TRP A 139 -10.91 2.29 -9.22
C TRP A 139 -10.23 1.30 -10.18
N GLY A 140 -10.96 0.63 -11.06
CA GLY A 140 -10.37 -0.20 -12.12
C GLY A 140 -9.93 0.60 -13.34
N VAL A 141 -10.52 1.79 -13.54
CA VAL A 141 -10.29 2.62 -14.74
C VAL A 141 -9.58 3.94 -14.45
N PHE A 142 -9.27 4.28 -13.19
CA PHE A 142 -8.66 5.57 -12.83
C PHE A 142 -7.26 5.83 -13.42
N HIS A 143 -6.56 4.78 -13.86
CA HIS A 143 -5.21 4.86 -14.41
C HIS A 143 -5.20 4.82 -15.95
N VAL A 144 -6.36 4.81 -16.60
CA VAL A 144 -6.48 4.80 -18.07
C VAL A 144 -6.74 6.23 -18.53
N GLU A 145 -5.68 6.92 -18.96
CA GLU A 145 -5.74 8.12 -19.80
C GLU A 145 -5.37 7.76 -21.25
#